data_AF-A0A2V7A062-F1
#
_entry.id   AF-A0A2V7A062-F1
#
_cell.length_a   1.000
_cell.length_b   1.000
_cell.length_c   1.000
_cell.angle_alpha   90.00
_cell.angle_beta   90.00
_cell.angle_gamma   90.00
#
_symmetry.space_group_name_H-M   'P 1'
#
loop_
_entity.id
_entity.type
_entity.pdbx_description
1 polymer ?
#
loop_
_entity_poly.entity_id
_entity_poly.type
_entity_poly.pdbx_seq_one_letter_code
_entity_poly.pdbx_strand_id
1 'polypeptide(L)'
;MRSHWALVLAVLFATPVAASDWGQIKPAVTTQSEVRGRYGAPTRETTQKIEGYDAVQWVYEGAQAPTGINKMIVDFGLLIPSGYRKEVVRTFRLEPKHDIFNRKLIVDGWGAPSRIGKEGDLEFFLYAEGLLVYFGADTQTVVAMIFTPPQPLPPATAPPPARPPQR
;
A
#
# COMPACT_ATOMS: atom_id res chain seq x y z
N MET A 1 7.15 -22.09 -56.07
CA MET A 1 6.76 -21.11 -55.03
C MET A 1 5.68 -21.72 -54.16
N ARG A 2 6.01 -22.17 -52.93
CA ARG A 2 5.02 -22.46 -51.88
C ARG A 2 5.66 -22.16 -50.53
N SER A 3 5.37 -20.95 -50.05
CA SER A 3 5.83 -20.38 -48.79
C SER A 3 5.26 -21.17 -47.61
N HIS A 4 6.12 -21.66 -46.72
CA HIS A 4 5.70 -22.24 -45.45
C HIS A 4 5.65 -21.10 -44.43
N TRP A 5 4.44 -20.67 -44.07
CA TRP A 5 4.23 -19.68 -43.02
C TRP A 5 4.52 -20.30 -41.65
N ALA A 6 5.40 -19.64 -40.90
CA ALA A 6 5.72 -19.95 -39.52
C ALA A 6 4.57 -19.56 -38.60
N LEU A 7 4.23 -20.43 -37.65
CA LEU A 7 3.39 -20.09 -36.50
C LEU A 7 4.28 -20.12 -35.25
N VAL A 8 4.78 -18.97 -34.84
CA VAL A 8 5.46 -18.79 -33.55
C VAL A 8 4.37 -18.53 -32.51
N LEU A 9 4.10 -19.52 -31.65
CA LEU A 9 3.26 -19.34 -30.46
C LEU A 9 4.04 -18.49 -29.44
N ALA A 10 3.63 -17.24 -29.24
CA ALA A 10 4.07 -16.44 -28.12
C ALA A 10 3.35 -16.90 -26.85
N VAL A 11 4.04 -17.66 -25.99
CA VAL A 11 3.57 -18.00 -24.65
C VAL A 11 3.71 -16.76 -23.77
N LEU A 12 2.58 -16.08 -23.52
CA LEU A 12 2.48 -15.02 -22.52
C LEU A 12 2.51 -15.66 -21.13
N PHE A 13 3.65 -15.54 -20.44
CA PHE A 13 3.73 -15.79 -19.01
C PHE A 13 2.94 -14.70 -18.27
N ALA A 14 1.72 -15.02 -17.86
CA ALA A 14 0.99 -14.22 -16.89
C ALA A 14 1.62 -14.45 -15.51
N THR A 15 2.61 -13.65 -15.13
CA THR A 15 3.02 -13.57 -13.73
C THR A 15 1.86 -12.95 -12.94
N PRO A 16 1.39 -13.57 -11.85
CA PRO A 16 0.42 -12.92 -10.98
C PRO A 16 1.07 -11.63 -10.46
N VAL A 17 0.58 -10.49 -10.94
CA VAL A 17 0.86 -9.19 -10.31
C VAL A 17 0.29 -9.32 -8.92
N ALA A 18 1.15 -9.50 -7.93
CA ALA A 18 0.74 -9.45 -6.54
C ALA A 18 0.05 -8.11 -6.34
N ALA A 19 -1.18 -8.14 -5.83
CA ALA A 19 -2.02 -6.96 -5.67
C ALA A 19 -1.36 -5.85 -4.82
N SER A 20 -0.28 -6.15 -4.08
CA SER A 20 0.54 -5.17 -3.38
C SER A 20 1.43 -4.29 -4.27
N ASP A 21 1.45 -4.50 -5.58
CA ASP A 21 2.29 -3.77 -6.54
C ASP A 21 1.57 -2.54 -7.12
N TRP A 22 1.28 -1.56 -6.26
CA TRP A 22 0.77 -0.27 -6.71
C TRP A 22 1.94 0.67 -6.92
N GLY A 23 2.30 0.84 -8.19
CA GLY A 23 3.34 1.76 -8.62
C GLY A 23 4.78 1.24 -8.48
N GLN A 24 4.98 -0.08 -8.35
CA GLN A 24 6.32 -0.68 -8.18
C GLN A 24 7.04 -0.26 -6.88
N ILE A 25 6.37 0.48 -5.98
CA ILE A 25 6.91 0.81 -4.66
C ILE A 25 6.54 -0.34 -3.72
N LYS A 26 7.57 -1.00 -3.18
CA LYS A 26 7.42 -2.02 -2.13
C LYS A 26 8.16 -1.55 -0.87
N PRO A 27 7.44 -1.31 0.24
CA PRO A 27 8.07 -0.98 1.52
C PRO A 27 9.12 -2.02 1.91
N ALA A 28 10.17 -1.56 2.61
CA ALA A 28 11.38 -2.32 2.96
C ALA A 28 12.28 -2.77 1.79
N VAL A 29 11.86 -2.56 0.53
CA VAL A 29 12.62 -2.95 -0.66
C VAL A 29 13.01 -1.73 -1.49
N THR A 30 12.03 -0.92 -1.90
CA THR A 30 12.25 0.22 -2.79
C THR A 30 13.05 1.32 -2.11
N THR A 31 13.97 1.91 -2.87
CA THR A 31 14.89 2.97 -2.45
C THR A 31 14.45 4.35 -2.95
N GLN A 32 15.00 5.41 -2.35
CA GLN A 32 14.83 6.79 -2.80
C GLN A 32 15.17 6.97 -4.29
N SER A 33 16.26 6.36 -4.76
CA SER A 33 16.68 6.45 -6.16
C SER A 33 15.65 5.85 -7.12
N GLU A 34 15.08 4.69 -6.77
CA GLU A 34 14.04 4.04 -7.59
C GLU A 34 12.73 4.83 -7.61
N VAL A 35 12.31 5.40 -6.47
CA VAL A 35 11.14 6.29 -6.42
C VAL A 35 11.37 7.51 -7.31
N ARG A 36 12.54 8.16 -7.19
CA ARG A 36 12.92 9.32 -8.01
C ARG A 36 12.94 8.98 -9.50
N GLY A 37 13.46 7.80 -9.86
CA GLY A 37 13.53 7.33 -11.24
C GLY A 37 12.16 7.12 -11.88
N ARG A 38 11.13 6.79 -11.09
CA ARG A 38 9.77 6.53 -11.59
C ARG A 38 8.90 7.78 -11.61
N TYR A 39 8.95 8.57 -10.54
CA TYR A 39 8.01 9.67 -10.32
C TYR A 39 8.63 11.05 -10.50
N GLY A 40 9.94 11.13 -10.75
CA GLY A 40 10.66 12.40 -10.78
C GLY A 40 10.84 13.01 -9.40
N ALA A 41 11.08 14.31 -9.37
CA ALA A 41 11.28 15.07 -8.14
C ALA A 41 9.97 15.23 -7.37
N PRO A 42 9.96 15.10 -6.02
CA PRO A 42 8.77 15.38 -5.25
C PRO A 42 8.38 16.86 -5.32
N THR A 43 7.10 17.17 -5.09
CA THR A 43 6.65 18.57 -4.92
C THR A 43 7.11 19.16 -3.60
N ARG A 44 7.33 18.31 -2.59
CA ARG A 44 7.84 18.71 -1.27
C ARG A 44 8.73 17.61 -0.69
N GLU A 45 9.83 18.02 -0.09
CA GLU A 45 10.73 17.16 0.68
C GLU A 45 10.88 17.73 2.09
N THR A 46 10.68 16.88 3.11
CA THR A 46 10.81 17.25 4.51
C THR A 46 11.75 16.28 5.21
N THR A 47 12.75 16.80 5.93
CA THR A 47 13.57 15.98 6.84
C THR A 47 12.94 15.98 8.23
N GLN A 48 12.88 14.82 8.87
CA GLN A 48 12.28 14.63 10.19
C GLN A 48 13.03 13.58 11.01
N LYS A 49 12.82 13.57 12.33
CA LYS A 49 13.34 12.53 13.21
C LYS A 49 12.27 11.48 13.47
N ILE A 50 12.53 10.23 13.10
CA ILE A 50 11.68 9.08 13.41
C ILE A 50 12.50 8.07 14.19
N GLU A 51 12.02 7.67 15.38
CA GLU A 51 12.71 6.71 16.25
C GLU A 51 14.16 7.14 16.57
N GLY A 52 14.42 8.46 16.60
CA GLY A 52 15.75 9.05 16.82
C GLY A 52 16.64 9.16 15.57
N TYR A 53 16.23 8.57 14.44
CA TYR A 53 16.99 8.59 13.17
C TYR A 53 16.51 9.70 12.22
N ASP A 54 17.42 10.20 11.39
CA ASP A 54 17.09 11.16 10.31
C ASP A 54 16.37 10.47 9.16
N ALA A 55 15.09 10.75 9.03
CA ALA A 55 14.20 10.28 7.99
C ALA A 55 13.84 11.42 7.02
N VAL A 56 13.42 11.04 5.81
CA VAL A 56 12.95 11.98 4.80
C VAL A 56 11.55 11.58 4.38
N GLN A 57 10.67 12.57 4.21
CA GLN A 57 9.36 12.40 3.62
C GLN A 57 9.31 13.15 2.29
N TRP A 58 8.81 12.47 1.26
CA TRP A 58 8.50 13.05 -0.04
C TRP A 58 6.99 13.11 -0.25
N VAL A 59 6.54 14.23 -0.80
CA VAL A 59 5.14 14.42 -1.19
C VAL A 59 5.09 14.70 -2.69
N TYR A 60 4.13 14.07 -3.37
CA TYR A 60 3.81 14.26 -4.78
C TYR A 60 2.34 14.69 -4.88
N GLU A 61 2.11 15.89 -5.40
CA GLU A 61 0.80 16.52 -5.54
C GLU A 61 0.65 17.12 -6.95
N GLY A 62 -0.58 17.38 -7.38
CA GLY A 62 -0.84 18.04 -8.66
C GLY A 62 -0.29 17.25 -9.85
N ALA A 63 0.47 17.91 -10.73
CA ALA A 63 1.02 17.29 -11.94
C ALA A 63 2.10 16.22 -11.68
N GLN A 64 2.69 16.19 -10.48
CA GLN A 64 3.68 15.18 -10.09
C GLN A 64 3.02 13.98 -9.38
N ALA A 65 1.75 14.07 -9.01
CA ALA A 65 1.03 12.92 -8.45
C ALA A 65 0.71 11.89 -9.55
N PRO A 66 0.71 10.58 -9.22
CA PRO A 66 0.28 9.56 -10.18
C PRO A 66 -1.15 9.80 -10.69
N THR A 67 -1.46 9.32 -11.89
CA THR A 67 -2.81 9.41 -12.46
C THR A 67 -3.84 8.78 -11.52
N GLY A 68 -4.96 9.48 -11.30
CA GLY A 68 -6.00 9.05 -10.36
C GLY A 68 -5.69 9.33 -8.88
N ILE A 69 -4.50 9.84 -8.56
CA ILE A 69 -4.10 10.14 -7.18
C ILE A 69 -4.09 11.65 -6.96
N ASN A 70 -4.67 12.12 -5.86
CA ASN A 70 -4.58 13.51 -5.41
C ASN A 70 -3.21 13.79 -4.76
N LYS A 71 -2.79 12.86 -3.90
CA LYS A 71 -1.54 12.96 -3.14
C LYS A 71 -0.90 11.60 -2.95
N MET A 72 0.40 11.52 -3.21
CA MET A 72 1.23 10.39 -2.79
C MET A 72 2.27 10.89 -1.80
N ILE A 73 2.37 10.22 -0.66
CA ILE A 73 3.36 10.50 0.38
C ILE A 73 4.25 9.27 0.52
N VAL A 74 5.57 9.46 0.53
CA VAL A 74 6.55 8.38 0.69
C VAL A 74 7.46 8.74 1.85
N ASP A 75 7.47 7.91 2.89
CA ASP A 75 8.36 8.05 4.02
C ASP A 75 9.54 7.09 3.87
N PHE A 76 10.75 7.62 3.99
CA PHE A 76 11.99 6.88 3.96
C PHE A 76 12.60 6.79 5.35
N GLY A 77 13.43 5.76 5.55
CA GLY A 77 14.11 5.55 6.82
C GLY A 77 13.46 4.42 7.59
N LEU A 78 13.97 3.21 7.37
CA LEU A 78 13.45 2.01 7.98
C LEU A 78 14.47 1.41 8.95
N LEU A 79 14.09 1.31 10.22
CA LEU A 79 14.83 0.55 11.22
C LEU A 79 14.42 -0.94 11.15
N ILE A 80 15.39 -1.81 10.90
CA ILE A 80 15.22 -3.28 10.94
C ILE A 80 16.25 -3.89 11.90
N PRO A 81 16.13 -5.19 12.27
CA PRO A 81 17.07 -5.82 13.19
C PRO A 81 18.55 -5.73 12.77
N SER A 82 18.84 -5.63 11.47
CA SER A 82 20.21 -5.46 10.96
C SER A 82 20.71 -4.00 10.97
N GLY A 83 19.90 -3.05 11.42
CA GLY A 83 20.24 -1.63 11.51
C GLY A 83 19.31 -0.71 10.73
N TYR A 84 19.62 0.59 10.78
CA TYR A 84 18.84 1.64 10.13
C TYR A 84 19.20 1.79 8.65
N ARG A 85 18.18 1.79 7.78
CA ARG A 85 18.31 2.00 6.33
C ARG A 85 17.65 3.31 5.92
N LYS A 86 18.45 4.37 5.81
CA LYS A 86 17.99 5.75 5.54
C LYS A 86 17.20 5.91 4.23
N GLU A 87 17.66 5.27 3.17
CA GLU A 87 17.15 5.51 1.81
C GLU A 87 16.02 4.57 1.41
N VAL A 88 15.60 3.67 2.30
CA VAL A 88 14.58 2.66 2.00
C VAL A 88 13.21 3.16 2.40
N VAL A 89 12.21 2.90 1.57
CA VAL A 89 10.81 3.21 1.85
C VAL A 89 10.36 2.45 3.10
N ARG A 90 9.96 3.20 4.12
CA ARG A 90 9.33 2.70 5.35
C ARG A 90 7.85 2.51 5.12
N THR A 91 7.18 3.54 4.62
CA THR A 91 5.75 3.55 4.33
C THR A 91 5.49 4.40 3.10
N PHE A 92 4.41 4.12 2.39
CA PHE A 92 3.87 5.08 1.44
C PHE A 92 2.35 5.11 1.49
N ARG A 93 1.78 6.27 1.23
CA ARG A 93 0.34 6.54 1.28
C ARG A 93 -0.13 7.11 -0.04
N LEU A 94 -1.25 6.60 -0.52
CA LEU A 94 -1.99 7.16 -1.65
C LEU A 94 -3.31 7.73 -1.16
N GLU A 95 -3.60 8.96 -1.56
CA GLU A 95 -4.91 9.60 -1.39
C GLU A 95 -5.53 9.68 -2.79
N PRO A 96 -6.40 8.73 -3.17
CA PRO A 96 -6.98 8.71 -4.50
C PRO A 96 -7.95 9.87 -4.72
N LYS A 97 -8.22 10.18 -5.99
CA LYS A 97 -9.38 10.99 -6.37
C LYS A 97 -10.67 10.25 -6.05
N HIS A 98 -11.75 11.00 -5.88
CA HIS A 98 -13.09 10.44 -5.76
C HIS A 98 -13.37 9.48 -6.92
N ASP A 99 -14.11 8.39 -6.64
CA ASP A 99 -14.48 7.31 -7.57
C ASP A 99 -13.36 6.47 -8.21
N ILE A 100 -12.08 6.75 -7.93
CA ILE A 100 -10.98 5.93 -8.47
C ILE A 100 -10.95 4.55 -7.84
N PHE A 101 -11.17 4.48 -6.52
CA PHE A 101 -11.33 3.23 -5.81
C PHE A 101 -12.61 3.26 -4.98
N ASN A 102 -13.33 2.16 -5.03
CA ASN A 102 -14.41 1.87 -4.10
C ASN A 102 -14.16 0.52 -3.42
N ARG A 103 -14.92 0.22 -2.37
CA ARG A 103 -14.82 -1.04 -1.62
C ARG A 103 -14.83 -2.28 -2.50
N LYS A 104 -15.71 -2.34 -3.51
CA LYS A 104 -15.79 -3.50 -4.41
C LYS A 104 -14.49 -3.66 -5.19
N LEU A 105 -13.95 -2.59 -5.77
CA LEU A 105 -12.69 -2.63 -6.52
C LEU A 105 -11.51 -3.07 -5.64
N ILE A 106 -11.49 -2.66 -4.37
CA ILE A 106 -10.48 -3.09 -3.41
C ILE A 106 -10.57 -4.60 -3.16
N VAL A 107 -11.77 -5.12 -2.92
CA VAL A 107 -11.96 -6.58 -2.72
C VAL A 107 -11.68 -7.37 -3.99
N ASP A 108 -12.10 -6.87 -5.16
CA ASP A 108 -11.84 -7.53 -6.44
C ASP A 108 -10.33 -7.54 -6.77
N GLY A 109 -9.60 -6.49 -6.39
CA GLY A 109 -8.16 -6.39 -6.64
C GLY A 109 -7.27 -7.13 -5.65
N TRP A 110 -7.60 -7.13 -4.35
CA TRP A 110 -6.75 -7.69 -3.28
C TRP A 110 -7.37 -8.88 -2.56
N GLY A 111 -8.60 -9.25 -2.90
CA GLY A 111 -9.36 -10.24 -2.17
C GLY A 111 -9.94 -9.71 -0.86
N ALA A 112 -10.44 -10.65 -0.07
CA ALA A 112 -11.00 -10.34 1.24
C ALA A 112 -9.91 -9.81 2.19
N PRO A 113 -10.19 -8.77 2.98
CA PRO A 113 -9.23 -8.27 3.94
C PRO A 113 -9.00 -9.30 5.05
N SER A 114 -7.79 -9.32 5.61
CA SER A 114 -7.47 -10.16 6.76
C SER A 114 -8.30 -9.74 7.98
N ARG A 115 -8.54 -8.44 8.15
CA ARG A 115 -9.37 -7.86 9.21
C ARG A 115 -10.07 -6.59 8.73
N ILE A 116 -11.20 -6.28 9.37
CA ILE A 116 -11.88 -5.00 9.26
C ILE A 116 -11.76 -4.31 10.61
N GLY A 117 -11.32 -3.05 10.60
CA GLY A 117 -11.13 -2.24 11.79
C GLY A 117 -11.85 -0.89 11.68
N LYS A 118 -11.87 -0.16 12.79
CA LYS A 118 -12.32 1.23 12.84
C LYS A 118 -11.31 2.09 13.56
N GLU A 119 -11.06 3.27 13.03
CA GLU A 119 -10.23 4.30 13.63
C GLU A 119 -11.01 5.62 13.63
N GLY A 120 -11.46 6.04 14.82
CA GLY A 120 -12.49 7.06 14.92
C GLY A 120 -13.75 6.64 14.17
N ASP A 121 -14.21 7.48 13.24
CA ASP A 121 -15.40 7.24 12.41
C ASP A 121 -15.08 6.52 11.09
N LEU A 122 -13.80 6.28 10.79
CA LEU A 122 -13.39 5.65 9.54
C LEU A 122 -13.28 4.13 9.71
N GLU A 123 -13.96 3.39 8.84
CA GLU A 123 -13.71 1.97 8.68
C GLU A 123 -12.47 1.76 7.81
N PHE A 124 -11.68 0.73 8.11
CA PHE A 124 -10.58 0.34 7.23
C PHE A 124 -10.48 -1.17 7.07
N PHE A 125 -9.99 -1.57 5.91
CA PHE A 125 -9.53 -2.92 5.64
C PHE A 125 -8.05 -3.03 5.96
N LEU A 126 -7.68 -4.17 6.53
CA LEU A 126 -6.30 -4.50 6.85
C LEU A 126 -5.94 -5.84 6.22
N TYR A 127 -4.90 -5.80 5.40
CA TYR A 127 -4.28 -6.92 4.71
C TYR A 127 -2.93 -7.22 5.37
N ALA A 128 -2.70 -8.47 5.75
CA ALA A 128 -1.48 -8.91 6.45
C ALA A 128 -0.19 -8.63 5.65
N GLU A 129 -0.31 -8.52 4.33
CA GLU A 129 0.74 -8.16 3.39
C GLU A 129 1.20 -6.70 3.52
N GLY A 130 0.57 -5.92 4.41
CA GLY A 130 0.99 -4.57 4.76
C GLY A 130 0.16 -3.46 4.12
N LEU A 131 -1.05 -3.75 3.64
CA LEU A 131 -1.97 -2.75 3.10
C LEU A 131 -3.08 -2.42 4.09
N LEU A 132 -3.28 -1.13 4.35
CA LEU A 132 -4.45 -0.59 5.01
C LEU A 132 -5.24 0.25 4.02
N VAL A 133 -6.54 0.05 3.93
CA VAL A 133 -7.43 0.83 3.06
C VAL A 133 -8.51 1.47 3.91
N TYR A 134 -8.47 2.79 4.02
CA TYR A 134 -9.44 3.57 4.78
C TYR A 134 -10.58 4.02 3.88
N PHE A 135 -11.79 3.85 4.38
CA PHE A 135 -13.01 4.28 3.71
C PHE A 135 -13.56 5.55 4.35
N GLY A 136 -14.16 6.41 3.52
CA GLY A 136 -14.91 7.57 3.98
C GLY A 136 -16.18 7.18 4.75
N ALA A 137 -16.92 8.19 5.20
CA ALA A 137 -18.14 8.01 6.01
C ALA A 137 -19.24 7.21 5.29
N ASP A 138 -19.26 7.23 3.95
CA ASP A 138 -20.16 6.41 3.13
C ASP A 138 -19.78 4.91 3.12
N THR A 139 -18.63 4.56 3.71
CA THR A 139 -18.02 3.22 3.74
C THR A 139 -17.72 2.62 2.36
N GLN A 140 -17.88 3.37 1.28
CA GLN A 140 -17.67 2.91 -0.09
C GLN A 140 -16.45 3.56 -0.71
N THR A 141 -16.28 4.86 -0.50
CA THR A 141 -15.21 5.66 -1.09
C THR A 141 -13.91 5.40 -0.36
N VAL A 142 -12.85 5.05 -1.09
CA VAL A 142 -11.52 4.95 -0.49
C VAL A 142 -10.92 6.34 -0.35
N VAL A 143 -10.51 6.70 0.85
CA VAL A 143 -9.91 8.02 1.15
C VAL A 143 -8.40 7.95 1.36
N ALA A 144 -7.88 6.79 1.76
CA ALA A 144 -6.46 6.55 1.86
C ALA A 144 -6.11 5.07 1.69
N MET A 145 -4.98 4.81 1.06
CA MET A 145 -4.33 3.50 1.02
C MET A 145 -2.93 3.65 1.58
N ILE A 146 -2.62 2.91 2.65
CA ILE A 146 -1.33 2.98 3.34
C ILE A 146 -0.64 1.64 3.21
N PHE A 147 0.56 1.68 2.66
CA PHE A 147 1.40 0.54 2.41
C PHE A 147 2.56 0.56 3.40
N THR A 148 2.73 -0.55 4.09
CA THR A 148 3.74 -0.81 5.11
C THR A 148 4.44 -2.14 4.78
N PRO A 149 5.58 -2.47 5.41
CA PRO A 149 6.12 -3.81 5.33
C PRO A 149 5.12 -4.81 5.91
N PRO A 150 5.11 -6.08 5.46
CA PRO A 150 4.18 -7.09 5.98
C PRO A 150 4.17 -7.13 7.51
N GLN A 151 2.98 -7.07 8.09
CA GLN A 151 2.79 -7.05 9.54
C GLN A 151 2.24 -8.40 9.99
N PRO A 152 2.93 -9.14 10.88
CA PRO A 152 2.36 -10.32 11.50
C PRO A 152 1.09 -9.92 12.26
N LEU A 153 -0.05 -10.50 11.87
CA LEU A 153 -1.30 -10.25 12.58
C LEU A 153 -1.38 -11.21 13.77
N PRO A 154 -1.70 -10.71 14.98
CA PRO A 154 -2.07 -11.60 16.08
C PRO A 154 -3.22 -12.52 15.65
N PRO A 155 -3.49 -13.63 16.34
CA PRO A 155 -4.76 -14.34 16.18
C PRO A 155 -5.93 -13.40 16.47
N ALA A 156 -7.06 -13.55 15.77
CA ALA A 156 -8.28 -12.84 16.13
C ALA A 156 -8.70 -13.33 17.52
N THR A 157 -8.78 -12.44 18.51
CA THR A 157 -9.09 -12.82 19.89
C THR A 157 -10.44 -13.54 19.93
N ALA A 158 -10.46 -14.77 20.43
CA ALA A 158 -11.70 -15.53 20.62
C ALA A 158 -12.66 -14.74 21.53
N PRO A 159 -13.99 -14.85 21.32
CA PRO A 159 -14.96 -14.17 22.18
C PRO A 159 -14.74 -14.56 23.65
N PRO A 160 -14.92 -13.62 24.61
CA PRO A 160 -14.75 -13.93 26.02
C PRO A 160 -15.67 -15.09 26.41
N PRO A 161 -15.21 -16.02 27.28
CA PRO A 161 -16.03 -17.15 27.70
C PRO A 161 -17.35 -16.64 28.28
N ALA A 162 -18.46 -17.26 27.86
CA ALA A 162 -19.79 -16.93 28.36
C ALA A 162 -19.78 -17.05 29.88
N ARG A 163 -20.14 -15.95 30.57
CA ARG A 163 -20.30 -15.97 32.04
C ARG A 163 -21.35 -17.04 32.37
N PRO A 164 -21.08 -17.99 33.29
CA PRO A 164 -22.09 -18.94 33.71
C PRO A 164 -23.25 -18.19 34.39
N PRO A 165 -24.50 -18.68 34.24
CA PRO A 165 -25.67 -18.01 34.81
C PRO A 165 -25.51 -17.92 36.34
N GLN A 166 -25.58 -16.71 36.88
CA GLN A 166 -25.70 -16.52 38.32
C GLN A 166 -27.08 -17.04 38.74
N ARG A 167 -27.10 -17.96 39.71
CA ARG A 167 -28.29 -18.56 40.30
C ARG A 167 -28.57 -17.90 41.64
#